data_AF-A0AAV0CF46-F1
#
_entry.id   AF-A0AAV0CF46-F1
#
_cell.length_a   1.000
_cell.length_b   1.000
_cell.length_c   1.000
_cell.angle_alpha   90.00
_cell.angle_beta   90.00
_cell.angle_gamma   90.00
#
_symmetry.space_group_name_H-M   'P 1'
#
loop_
_entity.id
_entity.type
_entity.pdbx_description
1 polymer ?
#
loop_
_entity_poly.entity_id
_entity_poly.type
_entity_poly.pdbx_seq_one_letter_code
_entity_poly.pdbx_strand_id
1 'polypeptide(L)'
;METIISTPTFHPLHNLQASRTQLSYQKRSNLLTLPKPLRCSLIKVDCRPEKQPLSLPKVWIPQVHQGLTALAISLALNFCPVLPSGSVLASEFDVLNGGPPKESYVVDDAGVLSRVTRSDLKQLLSDLESRKGYHIDFITVRKLTSKASAFEYADQVLERWYPSVEEGNNKGLVVLVTSQKEGAITGGPEFVKAVGDTVLDATASENLPVLATEEKYNEAVSSAAKRLVAAIDGLPDPGGPKFKENKREANFKTKEETDEKRGQFTLVIGGLLVIAFVVPMAQYYAYVSKK
;
A
#
# COMPACT_ATOMS: atom_id res chain seq x y z
N MET A 1 -33.30 51.83 24.70
CA MET A 1 -34.73 52.21 24.58
C MET A 1 -34.74 53.62 23.99
N GLU A 2 -34.23 53.74 22.76
CA GLU A 2 -34.97 53.70 21.47
C GLU A 2 -35.49 55.11 21.14
N THR A 3 -34.78 55.75 20.21
CA THR A 3 -34.94 57.14 19.81
C THR A 3 -35.08 57.19 18.29
N ILE A 4 -36.25 57.64 17.82
CA ILE A 4 -36.48 58.55 16.68
C ILE A 4 -36.19 58.04 15.25
N ILE A 5 -37.29 57.75 14.53
CA ILE A 5 -37.78 58.41 13.30
C ILE A 5 -36.72 58.90 12.29
N SER A 6 -36.76 58.40 11.05
CA SER A 6 -37.04 59.19 9.82
C SER A 6 -36.64 58.48 8.52
N THR A 7 -37.55 58.47 7.55
CA THR A 7 -37.33 58.30 6.10
C THR A 7 -37.30 59.68 5.44
N PRO A 8 -36.59 59.92 4.32
CA PRO A 8 -37.26 59.84 3.00
C PRO A 8 -36.38 59.47 1.77
N THR A 9 -37.06 58.89 0.78
CA THR A 9 -37.06 59.06 -0.71
C THR A 9 -35.88 59.72 -1.44
N PHE A 10 -35.47 59.17 -2.61
CA PHE A 10 -35.44 59.79 -3.97
C PHE A 10 -34.72 58.88 -5.00
N HIS A 11 -35.34 58.65 -6.17
CA HIS A 11 -34.79 58.01 -7.40
C HIS A 11 -34.04 59.07 -8.29
N PRO A 12 -33.70 58.92 -9.62
CA PRO A 12 -33.58 57.77 -10.56
C PRO A 12 -32.38 57.81 -11.58
N LEU A 13 -32.26 56.76 -12.42
CA LEU A 13 -31.89 56.69 -13.87
C LEU A 13 -30.60 57.30 -14.48
N HIS A 14 -29.82 56.47 -15.21
CA HIS A 14 -29.16 56.71 -16.52
C HIS A 14 -28.41 55.40 -16.91
N ASN A 15 -28.78 54.57 -17.89
CA ASN A 15 -28.98 54.66 -19.35
C ASN A 15 -27.70 54.71 -20.22
N LEU A 16 -27.53 53.61 -20.98
CA LEU A 16 -27.00 53.40 -22.35
C LEU A 16 -25.62 53.93 -22.81
N GLN A 17 -24.86 53.00 -23.41
CA GLN A 17 -24.35 53.00 -24.80
C GLN A 17 -22.82 52.96 -25.04
N ALA A 18 -22.49 52.04 -25.96
CA ALA A 18 -21.23 51.73 -26.62
C ALA A 18 -20.39 52.92 -27.13
N SER A 19 -19.08 52.70 -27.32
CA SER A 19 -18.41 52.68 -28.65
C SER A 19 -16.88 52.56 -28.57
N ARG A 20 -16.33 52.13 -29.71
CA ARG A 20 -14.99 51.62 -30.05
C ARG A 20 -14.10 52.72 -30.68
N THR A 21 -12.85 52.36 -31.01
CA THR A 21 -11.80 53.00 -31.88
C THR A 21 -10.80 53.94 -31.17
N GLN A 22 -9.48 53.62 -31.08
CA GLN A 22 -8.36 53.44 -32.05
C GLN A 22 -7.61 54.74 -32.41
N LEU A 23 -6.27 54.74 -32.28
CA LEU A 23 -5.22 55.45 -33.06
C LEU A 23 -3.85 55.15 -32.37
N SER A 24 -2.63 55.11 -32.94
CA SER A 24 -2.01 54.84 -34.26
C SER A 24 -0.48 55.12 -34.14
N TYR A 25 0.32 54.83 -35.19
CA TYR A 25 1.74 55.23 -35.50
C TYR A 25 2.91 54.38 -34.93
N GLN A 26 4.01 54.03 -35.64
CA GLN A 26 4.49 54.23 -37.03
C GLN A 26 5.63 53.21 -37.39
N LYS A 27 5.98 53.18 -38.69
CA LYS A 27 6.82 52.31 -39.54
C LYS A 27 8.32 52.72 -39.59
N ARG A 28 9.28 51.77 -39.80
CA ARG A 28 10.25 51.64 -40.94
C ARG A 28 11.52 50.77 -40.63
N SER A 29 12.04 50.13 -41.68
CA SER A 29 13.06 49.07 -41.83
C SER A 29 14.54 49.53 -41.90
N ASN A 30 15.52 48.60 -41.72
CA ASN A 30 16.63 48.29 -42.67
C ASN A 30 17.62 47.15 -42.23
N LEU A 31 17.81 46.17 -43.15
CA LEU A 31 19.03 45.46 -43.65
C LEU A 31 20.00 44.58 -42.79
N LEU A 32 20.06 43.28 -43.19
CA LEU A 32 21.18 42.33 -43.44
C LEU A 32 22.33 42.09 -42.41
N THR A 33 22.52 40.81 -42.01
CA THR A 33 23.70 39.95 -42.36
C THR A 33 23.69 38.57 -41.64
N LEU A 34 24.07 37.52 -42.39
CA LEU A 34 24.37 36.11 -42.03
C LEU A 34 25.87 36.03 -41.60
N PRO A 35 26.38 35.16 -40.66
CA PRO A 35 26.48 33.70 -40.87
C PRO A 35 26.64 32.70 -39.69
N LYS A 36 26.42 31.40 -40.04
CA LYS A 36 26.98 30.11 -39.53
C LYS A 36 26.83 29.69 -38.05
N PRO A 37 26.44 28.42 -37.79
CA PRO A 37 26.76 27.71 -36.55
C PRO A 37 27.87 26.66 -36.72
N LEU A 38 28.83 26.63 -35.77
CA LEU A 38 29.81 25.56 -35.50
C LEU A 38 29.58 25.13 -34.04
N ARG A 39 29.20 23.87 -33.74
CA ARG A 39 29.99 22.64 -33.50
C ARG A 39 30.29 22.38 -32.01
N CYS A 40 29.93 21.18 -31.53
CA CYS A 40 30.61 20.36 -30.50
C CYS A 40 30.05 18.92 -30.63
N SER A 41 30.71 18.03 -31.38
CA SER A 41 31.65 16.98 -30.93
C SER A 41 31.01 15.90 -30.04
N LEU A 42 30.48 14.85 -30.67
CA LEU A 42 30.10 13.60 -30.02
C LEU A 42 31.19 12.54 -30.24
N ILE A 43 31.56 11.93 -29.12
CA ILE A 43 32.66 11.00 -28.88
C ILE A 43 32.39 9.65 -29.57
N LYS A 44 33.46 9.09 -30.14
CA LYS A 44 33.51 7.79 -30.81
C LYS A 44 33.77 6.70 -29.76
N VAL A 45 32.88 5.71 -29.66
CA VAL A 45 33.13 4.44 -28.96
C VAL A 45 32.93 3.33 -29.97
N ASP A 46 34.04 2.65 -30.30
CA ASP A 46 34.07 1.42 -31.08
C ASP A 46 33.54 0.26 -30.23
N CYS A 47 32.54 -0.45 -30.73
CA CYS A 47 32.27 -1.84 -30.36
C CYS A 47 31.81 -2.61 -31.60
N ARG A 48 32.67 -3.55 -31.98
CA ARG A 48 32.56 -4.52 -33.07
C ARG A 48 31.34 -5.43 -32.88
N PRO A 49 30.62 -5.80 -33.95
CA PRO A 49 29.86 -7.04 -33.93
C PRO A 49 30.41 -8.07 -34.94
N GLU A 50 30.51 -9.26 -34.39
CA GLU A 50 30.89 -10.55 -34.94
C GLU A 50 29.90 -11.01 -36.03
N LYS A 51 30.44 -11.62 -37.09
CA LYS A 51 29.67 -12.22 -38.19
C LYS A 51 29.34 -13.66 -37.82
N GLN A 52 28.12 -14.12 -38.10
CA GLN A 52 27.80 -15.42 -38.73
C GLN A 52 26.30 -15.53 -39.06
N PRO A 53 25.89 -16.42 -39.99
CA PRO A 53 25.10 -16.01 -41.14
C PRO A 53 23.71 -16.63 -41.17
N LEU A 54 22.73 -15.91 -41.70
CA LEU A 54 21.47 -16.50 -42.16
C LEU A 54 21.36 -16.29 -43.67
N SER A 55 21.37 -17.42 -44.36
CA SER A 55 21.23 -17.58 -45.80
C SER A 55 19.87 -17.08 -46.27
N LEU A 56 19.86 -16.18 -47.24
CA LEU A 56 18.69 -15.83 -48.05
C LEU A 56 19.06 -16.00 -49.53
N PRO A 57 18.19 -16.61 -50.34
CA PRO A 57 18.50 -16.91 -51.72
C PRO A 57 18.47 -15.64 -52.57
N LYS A 58 19.45 -15.60 -53.47
CA LYS A 58 19.64 -14.59 -54.51
C LYS A 58 18.52 -14.71 -55.54
N VAL A 59 17.64 -13.72 -55.60
CA VAL A 59 16.78 -13.46 -56.77
C VAL A 59 16.92 -12.00 -57.15
N TRP A 60 17.48 -11.78 -58.33
CA TRP A 60 17.47 -10.50 -59.03
C TRP A 60 16.08 -10.31 -59.66
N ILE A 61 15.44 -9.15 -59.43
CA ILE A 61 14.54 -8.37 -60.32
C ILE A 61 14.06 -7.13 -59.53
N PRO A 62 13.83 -5.98 -60.18
CA PRO A 62 14.09 -4.67 -59.58
C PRO A 62 12.86 -4.03 -58.90
N GLN A 63 13.14 -3.28 -57.84
CA GLN A 63 12.66 -1.90 -57.64
C GLN A 63 11.16 -1.62 -57.84
N VAL A 64 10.29 -2.29 -57.06
CA VAL A 64 8.92 -1.79 -56.76
C VAL A 64 8.48 -2.03 -55.30
N HIS A 65 9.16 -2.89 -54.53
CA HIS A 65 8.66 -3.33 -53.20
C HIS A 65 9.15 -2.54 -51.98
N GLN A 66 9.82 -1.39 -52.15
CA GLN A 66 10.36 -0.61 -51.01
C GLN A 66 9.32 0.23 -50.26
N GLY A 67 8.13 0.46 -50.84
CA GLY A 67 7.07 1.23 -50.17
C GLY A 67 6.22 0.41 -49.20
N LEU A 68 5.92 -0.84 -49.55
CA LEU A 68 4.96 -1.66 -48.80
C LEU A 68 5.56 -2.27 -47.53
N THR A 69 6.86 -2.61 -47.55
CA THR A 69 7.58 -3.13 -46.38
C THR A 69 7.81 -2.06 -45.32
N ALA A 70 8.06 -0.81 -45.72
CA ALA A 70 8.16 0.33 -44.80
C ALA A 70 6.81 0.60 -44.08
N LEU A 71 5.69 0.47 -44.79
CA LEU A 71 4.36 0.67 -44.22
C LEU A 71 4.00 -0.46 -43.23
N ALA A 72 4.37 -1.70 -43.51
CA ALA A 72 4.12 -2.84 -42.61
C ALA A 72 4.89 -2.74 -41.27
N ILE A 73 6.16 -2.28 -41.30
CA ILE A 73 6.96 -2.09 -40.08
C ILE A 73 6.43 -0.88 -39.27
N SER A 74 5.99 0.18 -39.94
CA SER A 74 5.40 1.35 -39.28
C SER A 74 4.04 1.05 -38.64
N LEU A 75 3.22 0.17 -39.25
CA LEU A 75 1.99 -0.33 -38.63
C LEU A 75 2.27 -1.26 -37.44
N ALA A 76 3.28 -2.14 -37.53
CA ALA A 76 3.63 -3.06 -36.45
C ALA A 76 4.14 -2.35 -35.18
N LEU A 77 4.86 -1.22 -35.32
CA LEU A 77 5.27 -0.39 -34.19
C LEU A 77 4.13 0.46 -33.61
N ASN A 78 3.13 0.85 -34.41
CA ASN A 78 1.95 1.57 -33.92
C ASN A 78 0.93 0.66 -33.21
N PHE A 79 0.90 -0.64 -33.53
CA PHE A 79 -0.05 -1.60 -32.96
C PHE A 79 0.53 -2.58 -31.95
N CYS A 80 1.80 -2.44 -31.57
CA CYS A 80 2.31 -3.12 -30.38
C CYS A 80 2.00 -2.24 -29.17
N PRO A 81 0.95 -2.52 -28.36
CA PRO A 81 0.87 -1.89 -27.07
C PRO A 81 2.15 -2.28 -26.34
N VAL A 82 3.01 -1.31 -26.08
CA VAL A 82 4.03 -1.41 -25.05
C VAL A 82 3.25 -1.59 -23.76
N LEU A 83 2.85 -2.84 -23.48
CA LEU A 83 2.48 -3.25 -22.15
C LEU A 83 3.72 -2.90 -21.31
N PRO A 84 3.59 -2.05 -20.29
CA PRO A 84 4.65 -1.94 -19.31
C PRO A 84 4.79 -3.35 -18.73
N SER A 85 5.82 -4.07 -19.14
CA SER A 85 6.20 -5.35 -18.55
C SER A 85 6.38 -5.10 -17.06
N GLY A 86 5.39 -5.50 -16.28
CA GLY A 86 5.32 -5.32 -14.84
C GLY A 86 6.44 -6.09 -14.16
N SER A 87 7.57 -5.42 -13.98
CA SER A 87 8.52 -5.69 -12.92
C SER A 87 9.17 -4.37 -12.50
N VAL A 88 8.35 -3.42 -12.08
CA VAL A 88 8.82 -2.24 -11.35
C VAL A 88 8.94 -2.66 -9.88
N LEU A 89 10.12 -3.08 -9.46
CA LEU A 89 10.48 -3.00 -8.04
C LEU A 89 10.96 -1.57 -7.78
N ALA A 90 10.01 -0.66 -7.60
CA ALA A 90 10.27 0.73 -7.18
C ALA A 90 9.21 1.19 -6.14
N SER A 91 8.85 0.28 -5.22
CA SER A 91 7.86 0.53 -4.16
C SER A 91 8.28 1.68 -3.22
N GLU A 92 9.50 1.63 -2.67
CA GLU A 92 10.04 2.71 -1.82
C GLU A 92 10.12 4.05 -2.54
N PHE A 93 10.55 4.03 -3.80
CA PHE A 93 10.80 5.23 -4.57
C PHE A 93 9.50 5.91 -5.02
N ASP A 94 8.45 5.12 -5.28
CA ASP A 94 7.13 5.66 -5.64
C ASP A 94 6.51 6.41 -4.48
N VAL A 95 6.57 5.85 -3.26
CA VAL A 95 6.09 6.53 -2.04
C VAL A 95 6.88 7.82 -1.77
N LEU A 96 8.21 7.79 -1.95
CA LEU A 96 9.05 8.98 -1.74
C LEU A 96 8.77 10.10 -2.75
N ASN A 97 8.47 9.77 -4.01
CA ASN A 97 8.21 10.77 -5.05
C ASN A 97 6.74 11.19 -5.19
N GLY A 98 5.81 10.33 -4.77
CA GLY A 98 4.37 10.57 -4.88
C GLY A 98 3.88 11.76 -4.06
N GLY A 99 4.70 12.23 -3.11
CA GLY A 99 4.35 13.30 -2.18
C GLY A 99 3.26 12.88 -1.19
N PRO A 100 2.92 13.75 -0.24
CA PRO A 100 1.96 13.41 0.81
C PRO A 100 0.54 13.23 0.26
N PRO A 101 -0.17 12.15 0.63
CA PRO A 101 -1.51 11.85 0.16
C PRO A 101 -2.58 12.70 0.85
N LYS A 102 -2.69 13.98 0.47
CA LYS A 102 -3.57 14.97 1.14
C LYS A 102 -5.03 14.54 1.31
N GLU A 103 -5.57 13.75 0.39
CA GLU A 103 -6.99 13.34 0.42
C GLU A 103 -7.22 11.91 0.90
N SER A 104 -6.22 11.03 0.83
CA SER A 104 -6.39 9.61 1.18
C SER A 104 -5.77 9.25 2.52
N TYR A 105 -4.81 10.03 3.04
CA TYR A 105 -4.08 9.79 4.31
C TYR A 105 -3.39 8.41 4.39
N VAL A 106 -3.48 7.64 3.33
CA VAL A 106 -3.11 6.23 3.27
C VAL A 106 -2.46 5.98 1.91
N VAL A 107 -1.24 5.45 1.95
CA VAL A 107 -0.49 4.93 0.82
C VAL A 107 -0.34 3.41 1.00
N ASP A 108 -1.12 2.66 0.24
CA ASP A 108 -1.11 1.19 0.29
C ASP A 108 -0.41 0.62 -0.95
N ASP A 109 0.92 0.57 -0.90
CA ASP A 109 1.76 -0.07 -1.92
C ASP A 109 1.82 -1.60 -1.71
N ALA A 110 1.75 -2.05 -0.46
CA ALA A 110 1.72 -3.48 -0.15
C ALA A 110 0.44 -4.20 -0.64
N GLY A 111 -0.62 -3.46 -0.93
CA GLY A 111 -1.92 -3.98 -1.36
C GLY A 111 -2.65 -4.77 -0.27
N VAL A 112 -2.41 -4.45 1.01
CA VAL A 112 -2.92 -5.22 2.16
C VAL A 112 -4.19 -4.63 2.77
N LEU A 113 -4.51 -3.37 2.47
CA LEU A 113 -5.66 -2.69 3.05
C LEU A 113 -6.89 -2.79 2.16
N SER A 114 -8.01 -3.17 2.78
CA SER A 114 -9.30 -3.21 2.13
C SER A 114 -9.82 -1.80 1.82
N ARG A 115 -10.67 -1.67 0.79
CA ARG A 115 -11.31 -0.40 0.44
C ARG A 115 -12.12 0.20 1.60
N VAL A 116 -12.77 -0.66 2.39
CA VAL A 116 -13.56 -0.24 3.57
C VAL A 116 -12.63 0.37 4.62
N THR A 117 -11.56 -0.34 4.98
CA THR A 117 -10.58 0.15 5.95
C THR A 117 -9.94 1.46 5.53
N ARG A 118 -9.61 1.65 4.25
CA ARG A 118 -9.09 2.93 3.74
C ARG A 118 -10.10 4.07 3.90
N SER A 119 -11.39 3.79 3.69
CA SER A 119 -12.46 4.78 3.84
C SER A 119 -12.67 5.14 5.31
N ASP A 120 -12.66 4.15 6.20
CA ASP A 120 -12.77 4.35 7.65
C ASP A 120 -11.58 5.16 8.20
N LEU A 121 -10.36 4.85 7.75
CA LEU A 121 -9.15 5.61 8.11
C LEU A 121 -9.24 7.05 7.61
N LYS A 122 -9.62 7.26 6.36
CA LYS A 122 -9.81 8.61 5.81
C LYS A 122 -10.79 9.43 6.66
N GLN A 123 -11.93 8.85 7.02
CA GLN A 123 -12.93 9.53 7.84
C GLN A 123 -12.35 9.90 9.22
N LEU A 124 -11.71 8.94 9.89
CA LEU A 124 -11.15 9.11 11.22
C LEU A 124 -10.04 10.17 11.25
N LEU A 125 -9.15 10.15 10.25
CA LEU A 125 -8.01 11.07 10.16
C LEU A 125 -8.43 12.47 9.73
N SER A 126 -9.41 12.59 8.83
CA SER A 126 -9.98 13.89 8.46
C SER A 126 -10.69 14.58 9.63
N ASP A 127 -11.34 13.81 10.51
CA ASP A 127 -11.95 14.33 11.74
C ASP A 127 -10.87 14.83 12.71
N LEU A 128 -9.79 14.07 12.89
CA LEU A 128 -8.66 14.47 13.74
C LEU A 128 -7.98 15.75 13.23
N GLU A 129 -7.75 15.87 11.92
CA GLU A 129 -7.17 17.06 11.31
C GLU A 129 -8.06 18.29 11.52
N SER A 130 -9.38 18.13 11.38
CA SER A 130 -10.34 19.22 11.58
C SER A 130 -10.42 19.69 13.04
N ARG A 131 -10.24 18.77 14.02
CA ARG A 131 -10.36 19.07 15.46
C ARG A 131 -9.08 19.60 16.08
N LYS A 132 -7.93 19.06 15.68
CA LYS A 132 -6.63 19.29 16.36
C LYS A 132 -5.54 19.83 15.43
N GLY A 133 -5.74 19.81 14.12
CA GLY A 133 -4.74 20.28 13.14
C GLY A 133 -3.56 19.32 12.92
N TYR A 134 -3.58 18.13 13.53
CA TYR A 134 -2.59 17.09 13.27
C TYR A 134 -2.98 16.28 12.03
N HIS A 135 -1.99 15.89 11.23
CA HIS A 135 -2.20 15.09 10.03
C HIS A 135 -1.34 13.85 10.13
N ILE A 136 -1.97 12.69 10.01
CA ILE A 136 -1.30 11.39 10.18
C ILE A 136 -1.42 10.63 8.87
N ASP A 137 -0.28 10.23 8.34
CA ASP A 137 -0.19 9.45 7.10
C ASP A 137 0.17 8.00 7.41
N PHE A 138 -0.55 7.06 6.82
CA PHE A 138 -0.27 5.63 6.92
C PHE A 138 0.32 5.10 5.63
N ILE A 139 1.49 4.48 5.71
CA ILE A 139 2.19 3.86 4.59
C ILE A 139 2.30 2.38 4.87
N THR A 140 1.91 1.57 3.89
CA THR A 140 2.21 0.14 3.91
C THR A 140 3.07 -0.19 2.70
N VAL A 141 4.23 -0.79 2.98
CA VAL A 141 5.21 -1.20 1.97
C VAL A 141 5.47 -2.68 2.11
N ARG A 142 5.58 -3.38 0.97
CA ARG A 142 5.78 -4.83 1.01
C ARG A 142 7.11 -5.19 1.64
N LYS A 143 8.19 -4.60 1.13
CA LYS A 143 9.56 -4.84 1.58
C LYS A 143 10.39 -3.59 1.40
N LEU A 144 11.34 -3.37 2.29
CA LEU A 144 12.38 -2.39 2.08
C LEU A 144 13.52 -3.02 1.26
N THR A 145 13.85 -2.41 0.12
CA THR A 145 15.00 -2.75 -0.72
C THR A 145 16.27 -2.04 -0.27
N SER A 146 16.11 -0.90 0.39
CA SER A 146 17.19 -0.22 1.09
C SER A 146 17.55 -1.04 2.34
N LYS A 147 18.83 -1.05 2.75
CA LYS A 147 19.25 -1.64 4.05
C LYS A 147 18.78 -0.85 5.26
N ALA A 148 17.88 0.10 5.05
CA ALA A 148 17.33 0.98 6.07
C ALA A 148 16.27 0.23 6.90
N SER A 149 16.18 0.58 8.17
CA SER A 149 15.10 0.12 9.04
C SER A 149 13.77 0.81 8.68
N ALA A 150 12.64 0.28 9.14
CA ALA A 150 11.34 0.94 8.98
C ALA A 150 11.33 2.37 9.52
N PHE A 151 12.08 2.62 10.60
CA PHE A 151 12.23 3.95 11.21
C PHE A 151 13.01 4.91 10.34
N GLU A 152 14.18 4.51 9.85
CA GLU A 152 15.00 5.32 8.94
C GLU A 152 14.26 5.66 7.63
N TYR A 153 13.51 4.70 7.10
CA TYR A 153 12.68 4.93 5.93
C TYR A 153 11.55 5.93 6.22
N ALA A 154 10.91 5.84 7.39
CA ALA A 154 9.88 6.79 7.79
C ALA A 154 10.44 8.21 7.91
N ASP A 155 11.62 8.38 8.52
CA ASP A 155 12.30 9.67 8.62
C ASP A 155 12.63 10.24 7.23
N GLN A 156 13.14 9.38 6.33
CA GLN A 156 13.40 9.79 4.95
C GLN A 156 12.13 10.26 4.23
N VAL A 157 10.99 9.59 4.44
CA VAL A 157 9.71 10.01 3.88
C VAL A 157 9.26 11.34 4.47
N LEU A 158 9.40 11.53 5.78
CA LEU A 158 9.04 12.78 6.46
C LEU A 158 9.86 13.96 5.91
N GLU A 159 11.17 13.80 5.76
CA GLU A 159 12.06 14.82 5.19
C GLU A 159 11.73 15.15 3.73
N ARG A 160 11.31 14.14 2.94
CA ARG A 160 10.95 14.33 1.54
C ARG A 160 9.60 14.98 1.34
N TRP A 161 8.61 14.61 2.14
CA TRP A 161 7.25 15.14 2.02
C TRP A 161 7.12 16.52 2.68
N TYR A 162 7.86 16.76 3.76
CA TYR A 162 7.80 17.99 4.54
C TYR A 162 9.22 18.55 4.79
N PRO A 163 9.84 19.17 3.77
CA PRO A 163 11.19 19.73 3.90
C PRO A 163 11.25 20.96 4.84
N SER A 164 10.10 21.54 5.18
CA SER A 164 9.98 22.65 6.13
C SER A 164 9.64 22.16 7.54
N VAL A 165 10.38 22.66 8.53
CA VAL A 165 10.17 22.33 9.96
C VAL A 165 8.78 22.76 10.45
N GLU A 166 8.25 23.86 9.91
CA GLU A 166 6.94 24.37 10.29
C GLU A 166 5.80 23.48 9.78
N GLU A 167 5.96 22.94 8.57
CA GLU A 167 4.96 22.07 7.96
C GLU A 167 4.97 20.67 8.58
N GLY A 168 6.16 20.16 8.91
CA GLY A 168 6.36 18.83 9.49
C GLY A 168 6.01 18.72 10.97
N ASN A 169 5.94 19.83 11.71
CA ASN A 169 5.78 19.80 13.18
C ASN A 169 4.49 19.08 13.63
N ASN A 170 3.41 19.26 12.87
CA ASN A 170 2.08 18.71 13.12
C ASN A 170 1.78 17.44 12.32
N LYS A 171 2.80 16.84 11.71
CA LYS A 171 2.65 15.66 10.85
C LYS A 171 3.17 14.43 11.57
N GLY A 172 2.40 13.35 11.47
CA GLY A 172 2.78 12.02 11.90
C GLY A 172 2.80 11.08 10.71
N LEU A 173 3.72 10.13 10.72
CA LEU A 173 3.88 9.13 9.68
C LEU A 173 3.98 7.75 10.33
N VAL A 174 3.13 6.83 9.90
CA VAL A 174 3.12 5.44 10.35
C VAL A 174 3.49 4.57 9.17
N VAL A 175 4.63 3.88 9.25
CA VAL A 175 5.09 2.94 8.23
C VAL A 175 4.91 1.51 8.73
N LEU A 176 4.31 0.67 7.90
CA LEU A 176 4.21 -0.77 8.13
C LEU A 176 4.91 -1.53 7.00
N VAL A 177 5.94 -2.29 7.36
CA VAL A 177 6.67 -3.17 6.45
C VAL A 177 6.12 -4.58 6.56
N THR A 178 5.36 -5.03 5.56
CA THR A 178 4.59 -6.28 5.68
C THR A 178 5.45 -7.54 5.65
N SER A 179 6.59 -7.53 4.93
CA SER A 179 7.50 -8.69 4.89
C SER A 179 8.28 -8.88 6.19
N GLN A 180 8.72 -7.79 6.82
CA GLN A 180 9.50 -7.84 8.06
C GLN A 180 8.59 -7.85 9.29
N LYS A 181 7.30 -7.55 9.11
CA LYS A 181 6.31 -7.39 10.19
C LYS A 181 6.74 -6.30 11.18
N GLU A 182 7.41 -5.28 10.67
CA GLU A 182 7.90 -4.16 11.46
C GLU A 182 7.02 -2.93 11.23
N GLY A 183 6.69 -2.24 12.31
CA GLY A 183 6.00 -0.97 12.30
C GLY A 183 6.92 0.12 12.84
N ALA A 184 6.92 1.29 12.20
CA ALA A 184 7.61 2.46 12.69
C ALA A 184 6.66 3.66 12.69
N ILE A 185 6.85 4.55 13.66
CA ILE A 185 6.10 5.79 13.75
C ILE A 185 7.11 6.92 13.91
N THR A 186 7.04 7.91 13.04
CA THR A 186 7.83 9.14 13.12
C THR A 186 6.91 10.35 12.97
N GLY A 187 7.40 11.53 13.26
CA GLY A 187 6.64 12.75 13.11
C GLY A 187 7.35 13.97 13.69
N GLY A 188 6.70 15.12 13.55
CA GLY A 188 7.20 16.36 14.09
C GLY A 188 7.22 16.40 15.63
N PRO A 189 8.03 17.29 16.23
CA PRO A 189 8.16 17.35 17.68
C PRO A 189 6.88 17.71 18.42
N GLU A 190 5.94 18.43 17.79
CA GLU A 190 4.61 18.71 18.36
C GLU A 190 3.71 17.47 18.32
N PHE A 191 3.72 16.72 17.21
CA PHE A 191 3.02 15.43 17.11
C PHE A 191 3.49 14.44 18.17
N VAL A 192 4.82 14.28 18.32
CA VAL A 192 5.40 13.34 19.29
C VAL A 192 5.01 13.69 20.73
N LYS A 193 5.02 14.98 21.08
CA LYS A 193 4.57 15.46 22.40
C LYS A 193 3.08 15.26 22.64
N ALA A 194 2.25 15.43 21.62
CA ALA A 194 0.81 15.29 21.74
C ALA A 194 0.37 13.83 21.93
N VAL A 195 1.02 12.89 21.24
CA VAL A 195 0.74 11.45 21.36
C VAL A 195 1.39 10.86 22.62
N GLY A 196 2.60 11.30 22.93
CA GLY A 196 3.42 10.77 24.02
C GLY A 196 4.27 9.57 23.59
N ASP A 197 5.55 9.59 24.00
CA ASP A 197 6.55 8.58 23.62
C ASP A 197 6.16 7.15 24.01
N THR A 198 5.44 6.99 25.13
CA THR A 198 4.98 5.69 25.63
C THR A 198 3.96 5.04 24.70
N VAL A 199 3.03 5.82 24.14
CA VAL A 199 2.00 5.32 23.22
C VAL A 199 2.60 5.07 21.84
N LEU A 200 3.54 5.91 21.41
CA LEU A 200 4.27 5.71 20.16
C LEU A 200 5.06 4.40 20.17
N ASP A 201 5.89 4.19 21.19
CA ASP A 201 6.69 2.97 21.32
C ASP A 201 5.80 1.73 21.47
N ALA A 202 4.76 1.79 22.31
CA ALA A 202 3.83 0.67 22.46
C ALA A 202 3.05 0.38 21.15
N THR A 203 2.78 1.39 20.32
CA THR A 203 2.08 1.19 19.04
C THR A 203 3.03 0.60 17.98
N ALA A 204 4.26 1.10 17.91
CA ALA A 204 5.28 0.63 16.97
C ALA A 204 5.78 -0.78 17.32
N SER A 205 6.03 -1.05 18.60
CA SER A 205 6.68 -2.27 19.08
C SER A 205 5.70 -3.39 19.46
N GLU A 206 4.47 -3.08 19.88
CA GLU A 206 3.52 -4.11 20.32
C GLU A 206 2.29 -4.22 19.41
N ASN A 207 1.72 -3.12 18.93
CA ASN A 207 0.45 -3.17 18.19
C ASN A 207 0.64 -3.61 16.73
N LEU A 208 1.45 -2.88 15.99
CA LEU A 208 1.71 -3.14 14.57
C LEU A 208 2.31 -4.54 14.31
N PRO A 209 3.40 -4.97 14.97
CA PRO A 209 4.06 -6.23 14.67
C PRO A 209 3.24 -7.46 15.09
N VAL A 210 2.49 -7.38 16.21
CA VAL A 210 1.67 -8.50 16.69
C VAL A 210 0.54 -8.80 15.70
N LEU A 211 -0.19 -7.77 15.25
CA LEU A 211 -1.28 -7.95 14.30
C LEU A 211 -0.78 -8.24 12.88
N ALA A 212 0.38 -7.71 12.49
CA ALA A 212 1.04 -8.09 11.25
C ALA A 212 1.51 -9.56 11.27
N THR A 213 1.84 -10.10 12.45
CA THR A 213 2.20 -11.51 12.61
C THR A 213 1.01 -12.44 12.37
N GLU A 214 -0.17 -12.03 12.81
CA GLU A 214 -1.45 -12.71 12.55
C GLU A 214 -2.01 -12.46 11.14
N GLU A 215 -1.28 -11.76 10.26
CA GLU A 215 -1.71 -11.35 8.90
C GLU A 215 -2.96 -10.45 8.90
N LYS A 216 -3.30 -9.84 10.04
CA LYS A 216 -4.45 -8.95 10.21
C LYS A 216 -4.06 -7.49 9.99
N TYR A 217 -3.63 -7.16 8.78
CA TYR A 217 -3.14 -5.82 8.44
C TYR A 217 -4.21 -4.72 8.59
N ASN A 218 -5.47 -5.01 8.22
CA ASN A 218 -6.58 -4.06 8.39
C ASN A 218 -6.81 -3.70 9.86
N GLU A 219 -6.72 -4.71 10.75
CA GLU A 219 -6.86 -4.52 12.19
C GLU A 219 -5.65 -3.76 12.74
N ALA A 220 -4.43 -4.11 12.31
CA ALA A 220 -3.20 -3.45 12.72
C ALA A 220 -3.23 -1.94 12.49
N VAL A 221 -3.62 -1.52 11.28
CA VAL A 221 -3.64 -0.11 10.92
C VAL A 221 -4.81 0.61 11.60
N SER A 222 -5.99 0.00 11.66
CA SER A 222 -7.16 0.63 12.30
C SER A 222 -7.05 0.72 13.83
N SER A 223 -6.44 -0.26 14.49
CA SER A 223 -6.15 -0.22 15.93
C SER A 223 -5.09 0.83 16.23
N ALA A 224 -4.03 0.92 15.42
CA ALA A 224 -2.99 1.93 15.56
C ALA A 224 -3.55 3.34 15.40
N ALA A 225 -4.36 3.58 14.35
CA ALA A 225 -5.04 4.85 14.15
C ALA A 225 -5.90 5.24 15.35
N LYS A 226 -6.78 4.34 15.82
CA LYS A 226 -7.65 4.60 16.99
C LYS A 226 -6.84 4.90 18.25
N ARG A 227 -5.71 4.22 18.45
CA ARG A 227 -4.83 4.43 19.60
C ARG A 227 -4.13 5.78 19.56
N LEU A 228 -3.59 6.17 18.39
CA LEU A 228 -2.98 7.49 18.18
C LEU A 228 -3.99 8.61 18.38
N VAL A 229 -5.21 8.44 17.86
CA VAL A 229 -6.28 9.43 18.00
C VAL A 229 -6.76 9.58 19.44
N ALA A 230 -6.93 8.46 20.16
CA ALA A 230 -7.26 8.49 21.58
C ALA A 230 -6.19 9.21 22.41
N ALA A 231 -4.92 8.99 22.11
CA ALA A 231 -3.81 9.67 22.78
C ALA A 231 -3.81 11.18 22.52
N ILE A 232 -4.01 11.61 21.26
CA ILE A 232 -4.10 13.03 20.88
C ILE A 232 -5.32 13.73 21.51
N ASP A 233 -6.42 13.00 21.65
CA ASP A 233 -7.63 13.51 22.31
C ASP A 233 -7.49 13.52 23.84
N GLY A 234 -6.44 12.91 24.41
CA GLY A 234 -6.23 12.79 25.85
C GLY A 234 -7.16 11.78 26.54
N LEU A 235 -7.75 10.87 25.77
CA LEU A 235 -8.57 9.78 26.27
C LEU A 235 -7.69 8.65 26.83
N PRO A 236 -8.24 7.81 27.74
CA PRO A 236 -7.52 6.63 28.21
C PRO A 236 -7.17 5.72 27.03
N ASP A 237 -5.93 5.21 27.03
CA ASP A 237 -5.40 4.35 25.98
C ASP A 237 -6.30 3.11 25.79
N PRO A 238 -6.86 2.86 24.58
CA PRO A 238 -7.64 1.66 24.29
C PRO A 238 -6.84 0.35 24.44
N GLY A 239 -5.51 0.45 24.60
CA GLY A 239 -4.62 -0.66 24.87
C GLY A 239 -4.20 -1.41 23.61
N GLY A 240 -3.04 -2.05 23.68
CA GLY A 240 -2.52 -2.90 22.61
C GLY A 240 -3.36 -4.17 22.40
N PRO A 241 -3.30 -4.77 21.21
CA PRO A 241 -3.91 -6.06 20.93
C PRO A 241 -3.31 -7.10 21.87
N LYS A 242 -4.17 -7.80 22.62
CA LYS A 242 -3.72 -8.94 23.42
C LYS A 242 -3.30 -10.03 22.47
N PHE A 243 -2.12 -10.61 22.68
CA PHE A 243 -1.70 -11.85 22.02
C PHE A 243 -2.79 -12.88 22.25
N LYS A 244 -3.63 -13.10 21.25
CA LYS A 244 -4.44 -14.31 21.23
C LYS A 244 -3.42 -15.35 20.86
N GLU A 245 -2.90 -16.05 21.87
CA GLU A 245 -2.43 -17.41 21.68
C GLU A 245 -3.60 -18.16 21.07
N ASN A 246 -3.74 -18.06 19.74
CA ASN A 246 -4.24 -19.14 18.94
C ASN A 246 -3.15 -20.20 19.05
N LYS A 247 -3.03 -20.76 20.26
CA LYS A 247 -2.60 -22.12 20.49
C LYS A 247 -3.39 -22.85 19.45
N ARG A 248 -2.71 -23.15 18.35
CA ARG A 248 -3.19 -23.95 17.25
C ARG A 248 -3.74 -25.16 17.96
N GLU A 249 -5.06 -25.17 18.20
CA GLU A 249 -5.71 -26.26 18.87
C GLU A 249 -5.52 -27.37 17.89
N ALA A 250 -4.47 -28.14 18.16
CA ALA A 250 -4.10 -29.24 17.33
C ALA A 250 -5.36 -30.09 17.37
N ASN A 251 -5.94 -30.35 16.19
CA ASN A 251 -7.12 -31.17 16.01
C ASN A 251 -6.74 -32.65 16.29
N PHE A 252 -6.17 -32.87 17.46
CA PHE A 252 -5.85 -34.14 18.06
C PHE A 252 -6.78 -34.24 19.25
N LYS A 253 -7.58 -35.31 19.25
CA LYS A 253 -8.36 -35.71 20.42
C LYS A 253 -7.45 -35.65 21.65
N THR A 254 -7.91 -34.98 22.68
CA THR A 254 -7.26 -35.03 24.00
C THR A 254 -7.05 -36.50 24.39
N LYS A 255 -5.97 -36.79 25.12
CA LYS A 255 -5.62 -38.16 25.53
C LYS A 255 -6.82 -38.87 26.17
N GLU A 256 -7.62 -38.11 26.92
CA GLU A 256 -8.87 -38.53 27.56
C GLU A 256 -9.90 -39.07 26.55
N GLU A 257 -10.16 -38.36 25.43
CA GLU A 257 -11.14 -38.80 24.43
C GLU A 257 -10.63 -39.99 23.58
N THR A 258 -9.31 -40.23 23.56
CA THR A 258 -8.69 -41.39 22.89
C THR A 258 -8.72 -42.63 23.79
N ASP A 259 -8.53 -42.47 25.09
CA ASP A 259 -8.53 -43.57 26.05
C ASP A 259 -9.95 -44.12 26.28
N GLU A 260 -10.98 -43.28 26.27
CA GLU A 260 -12.37 -43.75 26.32
C GLU A 260 -12.74 -44.64 25.11
N LYS A 261 -12.29 -44.25 23.91
CA LYS A 261 -12.54 -45.04 22.69
C LYS A 261 -11.74 -46.34 22.71
N ARG A 262 -10.49 -46.33 23.19
CA ARG A 262 -9.69 -47.56 23.39
C ARG A 262 -10.30 -48.50 24.41
N GLY A 263 -10.89 -47.98 25.49
CA GLY A 263 -11.58 -48.79 26.51
C GLY A 263 -12.74 -49.58 25.92
N GLN A 264 -13.58 -48.94 25.11
CA GLN A 264 -14.69 -49.61 24.42
C GLN A 264 -14.20 -50.69 23.45
N PHE A 265 -13.19 -50.41 22.63
CA PHE A 265 -12.64 -51.43 21.72
C PHE A 265 -11.99 -52.60 22.47
N THR A 266 -11.29 -52.34 23.58
CA THR A 266 -10.64 -53.39 24.39
C THR A 266 -11.65 -54.33 25.02
N LEU A 267 -12.78 -53.81 25.52
CA LEU A 267 -13.85 -54.63 26.09
C LEU A 267 -14.52 -55.51 25.02
N VAL A 268 -14.84 -54.95 23.86
CA VAL A 268 -15.47 -55.70 22.76
C VAL A 268 -14.54 -56.81 22.24
N ILE A 269 -13.26 -56.47 22.00
CA ILE A 269 -12.26 -57.42 21.50
C ILE A 269 -12.00 -58.51 22.55
N GLY A 270 -11.87 -58.15 23.82
CA GLY A 270 -11.67 -59.10 24.92
C GLY A 270 -12.85 -60.07 25.06
N GLY A 271 -14.09 -59.56 25.00
CA GLY A 271 -15.29 -60.39 25.04
C GLY A 271 -15.37 -61.38 23.86
N LEU A 272 -15.09 -60.90 22.64
CA LEU A 272 -15.09 -61.76 21.45
C LEU A 272 -14.03 -62.86 21.56
N LEU A 273 -12.83 -62.54 22.07
CA LEU A 273 -11.75 -63.49 22.23
C LEU A 273 -12.10 -64.59 23.24
N VAL A 274 -12.72 -64.24 24.38
CA VAL A 274 -13.16 -65.25 25.37
C VAL A 274 -14.22 -66.18 24.77
N ILE A 275 -15.22 -65.64 24.09
CA ILE A 275 -16.28 -66.45 23.45
C ILE A 275 -15.66 -67.38 22.39
N ALA A 276 -14.72 -66.87 21.59
CA ALA A 276 -14.04 -67.65 20.56
C ALA A 276 -13.24 -68.85 21.09
N PHE A 277 -12.76 -68.81 22.34
CA PHE A 277 -12.07 -69.94 22.97
C PHE A 277 -13.00 -70.85 23.77
N VAL A 278 -13.93 -70.27 24.53
CA VAL A 278 -14.80 -71.02 25.44
C VAL A 278 -15.85 -71.81 24.67
N VAL A 279 -16.45 -71.24 23.62
CA VAL A 279 -17.52 -71.91 22.86
C VAL A 279 -17.03 -73.19 22.17
N PRO A 280 -15.91 -73.21 21.43
CA PRO A 280 -15.39 -74.44 20.83
C PRO A 280 -15.02 -75.50 21.88
N MET A 281 -14.46 -75.10 23.03
CA MET A 281 -14.11 -76.03 24.10
C MET A 281 -15.33 -76.61 24.80
N ALA A 282 -16.37 -75.80 25.03
CA ALA A 282 -17.65 -76.27 25.57
C ALA A 282 -18.38 -77.20 24.59
N GLN A 283 -18.37 -76.87 23.29
CA GLN A 283 -18.91 -77.74 22.24
C GLN A 283 -18.16 -79.07 22.16
N TYR A 284 -16.83 -79.04 22.20
CA TYR A 284 -16.00 -80.24 22.23
C TYR A 284 -16.31 -81.09 23.48
N TYR A 285 -16.38 -80.49 24.66
CA TYR A 285 -16.66 -81.20 25.90
C TYR A 285 -18.06 -81.84 25.92
N ALA A 286 -19.08 -81.12 25.44
CA ALA A 286 -20.45 -81.65 25.32
C ALA A 286 -20.57 -82.77 24.27
N TYR A 287 -19.75 -82.74 23.22
CA TYR A 287 -19.66 -83.83 22.25
C TYR A 287 -19.01 -85.08 22.86
N VAL A 288 -17.92 -84.90 23.63
CA VAL A 288 -17.17 -86.00 24.24
C VAL A 288 -17.91 -86.63 25.44
N SER A 289 -18.63 -85.85 26.24
CA SER A 289 -19.36 -86.34 27.43
C SER A 289 -20.68 -87.05 27.12
N LYS A 290 -21.17 -86.98 25.87
CA LYS A 290 -22.33 -87.74 25.38
C LYS A 290 -21.99 -89.17 24.92
N LYS A 291 -20.75 -89.60 25.13
CA LYS A 291 -20.26 -90.94 24.87
C LYS A 291 -20.09 -91.70 26.17
#